data_AF-A0A699YML7-F1
#
_entry.id   AF-A0A699YML7-F1
#
_cell.length_a   1.000
_cell.length_b   1.000
_cell.length_c   1.000
_cell.angle_alpha   90.00
_cell.angle_beta   90.00
_cell.angle_gamma   90.00
#
_symmetry.space_group_name_H-M   'P 1'
#
loop_
_entity.id
_entity.type
_entity.pdbx_description
1 polymer ?
#
loop_
_entity_poly.entity_id
_entity_poly.type
_entity_poly.pdbx_seq_one_letter_code
_entity_poly.pdbx_strand_id
1 'polypeptide(L)'
;MDDGAVVSCSRNIALIVYLTRDWQPEYGGLLLDLEAPGGTRTYVPEFNSAIAFRIPRWHAVTPMTTDRPRYSLFGWWLEPGHKYDLQLRPAPSHAPAAAATSPGQAVTQEGEHT
;
A
#
# COMPACT_ATOMS: atom_id res chain seq x y z
N MET A 1 18.91 11.30 18.08
CA MET A 1 18.87 11.43 16.61
C MET A 1 18.93 12.92 16.29
N ASP A 2 19.95 13.63 16.77
CA ASP A 2 19.87 15.08 16.99
C ASP A 2 21.08 15.84 16.42
N ASP A 3 21.94 15.15 15.66
CA ASP A 3 23.10 15.69 14.95
C ASP A 3 22.82 15.95 13.45
N GLY A 4 21.58 15.76 13.01
CA GLY A 4 21.20 15.86 11.60
C GLY A 4 21.69 14.68 10.74
N ALA A 5 22.24 13.62 11.35
CA ALA A 5 22.67 12.45 10.60
C ALA A 5 21.47 11.74 9.96
N VAL A 6 21.61 11.40 8.68
CA VAL A 6 20.65 10.55 7.98
C VAL A 6 20.86 9.11 8.42
N VAL A 7 19.90 8.57 9.16
CA VAL A 7 19.94 7.20 9.67
C VAL A 7 18.91 6.35 8.94
N SER A 8 19.35 5.23 8.38
CA SER A 8 18.43 4.21 7.87
C SER A 8 17.73 3.51 9.03
N CYS A 9 16.41 3.36 8.96
CA CYS A 9 15.61 2.73 10.00
C CYS A 9 14.66 1.68 9.42
N SER A 10 14.38 0.66 10.23
CA SER A 10 13.32 -0.32 10.02
C SER A 10 12.12 -0.03 10.92
N ARG A 11 10.93 -0.48 10.53
CA ARG A 11 9.72 -0.38 11.36
C ARG A 11 9.70 -1.53 12.35
N ASN A 12 9.53 -1.25 13.64
CA ASN A 12 9.49 -2.29 14.68
C ASN A 12 8.05 -2.58 15.13
N ILE A 13 7.28 -1.53 15.43
CA ILE A 13 5.90 -1.67 15.92
C ILE A 13 5.00 -0.83 15.03
N ALA A 14 3.90 -1.40 14.53
CA ALA A 14 2.80 -0.65 13.94
C ALA A 14 1.76 -0.28 15.00
N LEU A 15 1.16 0.90 14.87
CA LEU A 15 0.01 1.34 15.65
C LEU A 15 -1.09 1.82 14.72
N ILE A 16 -2.32 1.47 15.06
CA ILE A 16 -3.53 2.03 14.47
C ILE A 16 -4.45 2.46 15.62
N VAL A 17 -4.85 3.72 15.64
CA VAL A 17 -5.84 4.28 16.57
C VAL A 17 -7.11 4.60 15.77
N TYR A 18 -8.23 4.06 16.21
CA TYR A 18 -9.52 4.22 15.53
C TYR A 18 -10.32 5.40 16.10
N LEU A 19 -10.74 6.30 15.22
CA LEU A 19 -11.42 7.55 15.57
C LEU A 19 -12.86 7.61 15.05
N THR A 20 -13.41 6.46 14.63
CA THR A 20 -14.76 6.38 14.07
C THR A 20 -15.71 5.69 15.05
N ARG A 21 -16.81 6.37 15.40
CA ARG A 21 -17.86 5.85 16.30
C ARG A 21 -18.80 4.88 15.60
N ASP A 22 -19.37 3.96 16.36
CA ASP A 22 -20.47 3.09 15.91
C ASP A 22 -20.17 2.41 14.57
N TRP A 23 -18.95 1.90 14.43
CA TRP A 23 -18.54 1.17 13.22
C TRP A 23 -19.16 -0.22 13.25
N GLN A 24 -19.70 -0.65 12.11
CA GLN A 24 -20.33 -1.96 11.99
C GLN A 24 -19.49 -2.88 11.11
N PRO A 25 -19.47 -4.20 11.37
CA PRO A 25 -18.71 -5.15 10.57
C PRO A 25 -19.06 -5.12 9.07
N GLU A 26 -20.33 -4.87 8.75
CA GLU A 26 -20.87 -4.92 7.39
C GLU A 26 -20.38 -3.75 6.52
N TYR A 27 -19.78 -2.71 7.13
CA TYR A 27 -19.17 -1.56 6.45
C TYR A 27 -17.77 -1.85 5.88
N GLY A 28 -17.20 -3.01 6.21
CA GLY A 28 -15.83 -3.33 5.85
C GLY A 28 -14.81 -2.48 6.61
N GLY A 29 -13.62 -2.28 6.03
CA GLY A 29 -12.53 -1.58 6.72
C GLY A 29 -12.03 -2.32 7.98
N LEU A 30 -12.20 -3.64 8.03
CA LEU A 30 -11.83 -4.48 9.17
C LEU A 30 -10.35 -4.82 9.07
N LEU A 31 -9.63 -4.81 10.19
CA LEU A 31 -8.24 -5.26 10.21
C LEU A 31 -8.22 -6.79 10.29
N LEU A 32 -7.51 -7.41 9.34
CA LEU A 32 -7.23 -8.84 9.31
C LEU A 32 -5.80 -9.08 9.75
N ASP A 33 -5.60 -9.81 10.84
CA ASP A 33 -4.31 -10.42 11.19
C ASP A 33 -4.24 -11.79 10.52
N LEU A 34 -3.50 -11.87 9.40
CA LEU A 34 -3.48 -13.04 8.52
C LEU A 34 -2.65 -14.20 9.10
N GLU A 35 -1.87 -13.92 10.13
CA GLU A 35 -0.96 -14.89 10.75
C GLU A 35 -1.34 -15.17 12.21
N ALA A 36 -2.57 -14.82 12.63
CA ALA A 36 -3.01 -15.09 14.00
C ALA A 36 -3.02 -16.61 14.28
N PRO A 37 -2.76 -17.05 15.53
CA PRO A 37 -2.84 -18.46 15.88
C PRO A 37 -4.22 -19.03 15.56
N GLY A 38 -4.27 -20.12 14.80
CA GLY A 38 -5.52 -20.77 14.41
C GLY A 38 -6.20 -20.18 13.17
N GLY A 39 -5.58 -19.23 12.47
CA GLY A 39 -6.08 -18.68 11.21
C GLY A 39 -6.23 -17.16 11.23
N THR A 40 -6.88 -16.59 10.22
CA THR A 40 -7.08 -15.14 10.14
C THR A 40 -7.97 -14.63 11.28
N ARG A 41 -7.48 -13.65 12.05
CA ARG A 41 -8.26 -12.97 13.08
C ARG A 41 -8.71 -11.60 12.59
N THR A 42 -9.99 -11.29 12.76
CA THR A 42 -10.60 -10.04 12.31
C THR A 42 -10.86 -9.11 13.50
N TYR A 43 -10.57 -7.81 13.32
CA TYR A 43 -10.86 -6.76 14.29
C TYR A 43 -11.74 -5.68 13.66
N VAL A 44 -12.86 -5.39 14.31
CA VAL A 44 -13.77 -4.30 13.96
C VAL A 44 -13.24 -3.01 14.59
N PRO A 45 -13.11 -1.90 13.84
CA PRO A 45 -12.72 -0.61 14.40
C PRO A 45 -13.68 -0.16 15.50
N GLU A 46 -13.16 0.09 16.70
CA GLU A 46 -13.94 0.65 17.80
C GLU A 46 -13.44 2.05 18.13
N PHE A 47 -14.33 3.00 18.38
CA PHE A 47 -13.92 4.37 18.69
C PHE A 47 -13.00 4.43 19.92
N ASN A 48 -11.92 5.20 19.81
CA ASN A 48 -10.93 5.39 20.87
C ASN A 48 -10.24 4.09 21.30
N SER A 49 -10.19 3.10 20.40
CA SER A 49 -9.40 1.88 20.57
C SER A 49 -8.13 1.92 19.72
N ALA A 50 -7.15 1.12 20.13
CA ALA A 50 -5.87 1.02 19.45
C ALA A 50 -5.49 -0.45 19.24
N ILE A 51 -4.90 -0.74 18.08
CA ILE A 51 -4.24 -2.02 17.79
C ILE A 51 -2.77 -1.75 17.51
N ALA A 52 -1.91 -2.48 18.23
CA ALA A 52 -0.46 -2.45 18.03
C ALA A 52 0.08 -3.87 17.82
N PHE A 53 1.05 -4.02 16.93
CA PHE A 53 1.71 -5.30 16.67
C PHE A 53 3.15 -5.10 16.19
N ARG A 54 4.00 -6.10 16.43
CA ARG A 54 5.39 -6.12 15.96
C ARG A 54 5.45 -6.45 14.47
N ILE A 55 6.42 -5.89 13.78
CA ILE A 55 6.72 -6.11 12.36
C ILE A 55 7.96 -7.02 12.25
N PRO A 56 8.06 -7.89 11.23
CA PRO A 56 7.09 -8.12 10.15
C PRO A 56 5.84 -8.90 10.59
N ARG A 57 4.69 -8.51 10.04
CA ARG A 57 3.39 -9.15 10.30
C ARG A 57 2.45 -8.96 9.13
N TRP A 58 1.96 -10.04 8.53
CA TRP A 58 1.02 -9.97 7.43
C TRP A 58 -0.37 -9.58 7.92
N HIS A 59 -0.87 -8.47 7.40
CA HIS A 59 -2.18 -7.95 7.73
C HIS A 59 -2.81 -7.29 6.51
N ALA A 60 -4.13 -7.20 6.50
CA ALA A 60 -4.90 -6.52 5.47
C ALA A 60 -6.03 -5.70 6.09
N VAL A 61 -6.56 -4.76 5.33
CA VAL A 61 -7.81 -4.08 5.66
C VAL A 61 -8.84 -4.49 4.63
N THR A 62 -10.01 -4.98 5.07
CA THR A 62 -11.07 -5.38 4.13
C THR A 62 -11.55 -4.17 3.32
N PRO A 63 -12.00 -4.37 2.07
CA PRO A 63 -12.60 -3.31 1.28
C PRO A 63 -13.75 -2.63 2.03
N MET A 64 -13.88 -1.33 1.86
CA MET A 64 -15.03 -0.58 2.36
C MET A 64 -16.26 -0.90 1.49
N THR A 65 -17.40 -1.11 2.13
CA THR A 65 -18.71 -1.39 1.49
C THR A 65 -19.73 -0.28 1.76
N THR A 66 -19.26 0.84 2.33
CA THR A 66 -20.05 2.03 2.66
C THR A 66 -19.28 3.29 2.24
N ASP A 67 -20.02 4.36 1.96
CA ASP A 67 -19.45 5.68 1.69
C ASP A 67 -19.13 6.46 2.99
N ARG A 68 -19.46 5.90 4.16
CA ARG A 68 -19.15 6.52 5.44
C ARG A 68 -17.62 6.59 5.63
N PRO A 69 -17.04 7.76 5.97
CA PRO A 69 -15.61 7.87 6.17
C PRO A 69 -15.16 7.10 7.43
N ARG A 70 -14.03 6.39 7.29
CA ARG A 70 -13.35 5.68 8.37
C ARG A 70 -12.07 6.42 8.75
N TYR A 71 -12.09 7.13 9.87
CA TYR A 71 -10.96 7.87 10.39
C TYR A 71 -10.10 7.00 11.31
N SER A 72 -8.79 7.03 11.08
CA SER A 72 -7.77 6.42 11.92
C SER A 72 -6.46 7.20 11.86
N LEU A 73 -5.71 7.21 12.97
CA LEU A 73 -4.30 7.56 12.97
C LEU A 73 -3.48 6.28 12.91
N PHE A 74 -2.47 6.22 12.04
CA PHE A 74 -1.59 5.06 11.97
C PHE A 74 -0.15 5.49 11.77
N GLY A 75 0.77 4.63 12.20
CA GLY A 75 2.20 4.89 12.10
C GLY A 75 3.04 3.77 12.65
N TRP A 76 4.35 4.04 12.76
CA TRP A 76 5.32 3.06 13.22
C TRP A 76 6.32 3.66 14.19
N TRP A 77 6.73 2.85 15.16
CA TRP A 77 8.01 3.08 15.84
C TRP A 77 9.14 2.57 14.97
N LEU A 78 10.17 3.39 14.83
CA LEU A 78 11.34 3.12 14.02
C LEU A 78 12.49 2.64 14.90
N GLU A 79 13.27 1.71 14.37
CA GLU A 79 14.52 1.23 14.96
C GLU A 79 15.66 1.41 13.96
N PRO A 80 16.83 1.93 14.36
CA PRO A 80 17.97 2.08 13.47
C PRO A 80 18.44 0.76 12.84
N GLY A 81 18.88 0.85 11.59
CA GLY A 81 19.43 -0.24 10.81
C GLY A 81 18.40 -1.02 9.99
N HIS A 82 18.91 -1.98 9.22
CA HIS A 82 18.13 -2.90 8.39
C HIS A 82 17.86 -4.19 9.18
N LYS A 83 16.63 -4.36 9.67
CA LYS A 83 16.27 -5.42 10.63
C LYS A 83 15.64 -6.65 9.99
N TYR A 84 15.18 -6.54 8.75
CA TYR A 84 14.55 -7.63 8.01
C TYR A 84 14.59 -7.33 6.51
N ASP A 85 14.75 -8.38 5.71
CA ASP A 85 14.61 -8.28 4.26
C ASP A 85 13.12 -8.26 3.89
N LEU A 86 12.66 -7.16 3.32
CA LEU A 86 11.37 -7.17 2.65
C LEU A 86 11.53 -7.87 1.31
N GLN A 87 10.95 -9.06 1.16
CA GLN A 87 10.79 -9.69 -0.15
C GLN A 87 9.80 -8.86 -0.99
N LEU A 88 10.29 -7.75 -1.52
CA LEU A 88 9.57 -6.98 -2.52
C LEU A 88 9.39 -7.88 -3.73
N ARG A 89 8.15 -8.00 -4.21
CA ARG A 89 7.90 -8.59 -5.52
C ARG A 89 8.81 -7.87 -6.52
N PRO A 90 9.52 -8.57 -7.43
CA PRO A 90 10.34 -7.91 -8.43
C PRO A 90 9.53 -6.82 -9.11
N ALA A 91 10.12 -5.63 -9.27
CA ALA A 91 9.46 -4.56 -9.99
C ALA A 91 8.97 -5.10 -11.34
N PRO A 92 7.73 -4.78 -11.77
CA PRO A 92 7.29 -5.17 -13.09
C PRO A 92 8.32 -4.65 -14.10
N SER A 93 8.80 -5.56 -14.95
CA SER A 93 9.68 -5.22 -16.07
C SER A 93 9.00 -4.10 -16.85
N HIS A 94 9.61 -2.91 -16.85
CA HIS A 94 9.26 -1.89 -17.83
C HIS A 94 9.83 -2.36 -19.16
N ALA A 95 9.09 -3.25 -19.85
CA ALA A 95 9.31 -3.43 -21.26
C ALA A 95 9.15 -2.05 -21.91
N PRO A 96 10.14 -1.54 -22.67
CA PRO A 96 9.97 -0.29 -23.38
C PRO A 96 8.70 -0.42 -24.24
N ALA A 97 7.81 0.56 -24.14
CA ALA A 97 6.64 0.63 -24.99
C ALA A 97 7.10 0.46 -26.43
N ALA A 98 6.60 -0.58 -27.12
CA ALA A 98 6.91 -0.80 -28.52
C ALA A 98 6.59 0.50 -29.26
N ALA A 99 7.60 1.08 -29.91
CA ALA A 99 7.43 2.28 -30.71
C ALA A 99 6.29 2.04 -31.69
N ALA A 100 5.21 2.82 -31.56
CA ALA A 100 4.10 2.78 -32.49
C ALA A 100 4.62 3.22 -33.86
N THR A 101 4.91 2.27 -34.74
CA THR A 101 5.21 2.54 -36.14
C THR A 101 3.96 3.10 -36.79
N SER A 102 3.95 4.42 -37.05
CA SER A 102 2.87 5.06 -37.81
C SER A 102 2.81 4.48 -39.24
N PRO A 103 1.64 4.05 -39.73
CA PRO A 103 1.49 3.63 -41.12
C PRO A 103 1.56 4.84 -42.06
N GLY A 104 2.18 4.62 -43.21
CA GLY A 104 2.75 5.64 -44.09
C GLY A 104 1.78 6.62 -44.74
N GLN A 105 2.32 7.80 -45.05
CA GLN A 105 1.79 8.67 -46.09
C GLN A 105 2.52 8.36 -47.41
N ALA A 106 1.81 7.68 -48.31
CA ALA A 106 2.18 7.68 -49.72
C ALA A 106 1.77 9.03 -50.31
N VAL A 107 2.76 9.85 -50.67
CA VAL A 107 2.55 11.03 -51.52
C VAL A 107 2.68 10.57 -52.97
N THR A 108 1.56 10.52 -53.67
CA THR A 108 1.49 10.53 -55.13
C THR A 108 2.01 11.87 -55.63
N GLN A 109 3.04 11.86 -56.48
CA GLN A 109 3.46 13.02 -57.27
C GLN A 109 3.04 12.79 -58.72
N GLU A 110 2.05 13.56 -59.15
CA GLU A 110 1.57 13.65 -60.53
C GLU A 110 2.43 14.66 -61.33
N GLY A 111 2.77 14.31 -62.58
CA GLY A 111 3.14 15.18 -63.72
C GLY A 111 4.49 15.95 -63.67
N GLU A 112 5.19 16.27 -64.76
CA GLU A 112 5.03 16.06 -66.21
C GLU A 112 6.28 16.65 -66.94
N HIS A 113 6.48 16.27 -68.23
CA HIS A 113 7.32 16.89 -69.29
C HIS A 113 8.85 16.62 -69.25
N THR A 114 9.53 16.20 -70.32
CA THR A 114 9.33 16.30 -71.80
C THR A 114 9.84 15.05 -72.50
#